data_AF-A0A6B3FXN0-F1
#
_entry.id   AF-A0A6B3FXN0-F1
#
_cell.length_a   1.000
_cell.length_b   1.000
_cell.length_c   1.000
_cell.angle_alpha   90.00
_cell.angle_beta   90.00
_cell.angle_gamma   90.00
#
_symmetry.space_group_name_H-M   'P 1'
#
loop_
_entity.id
_entity.type
_entity.pdbx_description
1 polymer ?
#
loop_
_entity_poly.entity_id
_entity_poly.type
_entity_poly.pdbx_seq_one_letter_code
_entity_poly.pdbx_strand_id
1 'polypeptide(L)' 'MSQFRDDFTEVGIPDDAIAIVGLSCRLPKAPDKSAFWELLRDARHAIGEVPEDRWNAGELPPAARHG' A
#
# COMPACT_ATOMS: atom_id res chain seq x y z
N MET A 1 0.54 2.29 35.99
CA MET A 1 0.74 2.17 34.53
C MET A 1 -0.61 1.91 33.84
N SER A 2 -1.50 2.90 33.75
CA SER A 2 -2.85 2.74 33.16
C SER A 2 -3.34 3.98 32.39
N GLN A 3 -2.46 4.92 32.04
CA GLN A 3 -2.88 6.24 31.52
C GLN A 3 -2.70 6.41 30.01
N PHE A 4 -2.28 5.37 29.27
CA PHE A 4 -2.03 5.47 27.82
C PHE A 4 -3.21 4.99 26.95
N ARG A 5 -4.26 4.39 27.55
CA ARG A 5 -5.28 3.66 26.78
C ARG A 5 -6.56 4.45 26.52
N ASP A 6 -6.80 5.55 27.22
CA ASP A 6 -8.10 6.23 27.22
C ASP A 6 -8.16 7.50 26.35
N ASP A 7 -7.04 7.98 25.80
CA ASP A 7 -6.96 9.20 24.97
C ASP A 7 -7.56 9.02 23.56
N PHE A 8 -7.80 7.78 23.13
CA PHE A 8 -8.31 7.47 21.78
C PHE A 8 -9.85 7.40 21.70
N THR A 9 -10.56 7.63 22.80
CA THR A 9 -11.94 7.11 22.94
C THR A 9 -13.06 8.12 22.73
N GLU A 10 -12.76 9.40 22.43
CA GLU A 10 -13.82 10.42 22.39
C GLU A 10 -13.68 11.44 21.26
N VAL A 11 -13.48 10.96 20.03
CA VAL A 11 -13.73 11.78 18.83
C VAL A 11 -15.04 11.30 18.21
N GLY A 12 -16.10 12.11 18.37
CA GLY A 12 -17.35 11.90 17.64
C GLY A 12 -17.09 11.91 16.14
N ILE A 13 -17.83 11.10 15.37
CA ILE A 13 -17.70 11.08 13.92
C ILE A 13 -18.24 12.43 13.39
N PRO A 14 -17.44 13.24 12.67
CA PRO A 14 -17.91 14.49 12.08
C PRO A 14 -19.11 14.27 11.14
N ASP A 15 -20.03 15.24 11.06
CA ASP A 15 -21.20 15.18 10.18
C ASP A 15 -20.83 15.09 8.68
N ASP A 16 -19.63 15.51 8.32
CA ASP A 16 -19.05 15.47 6.97
C ASP A 16 -18.09 14.28 6.76
N ALA A 17 -18.04 13.34 7.71
CA ALA A 17 -17.20 12.16 7.58
C ALA A 17 -17.61 11.31 6.36
N ILE A 18 -16.61 10.88 5.59
CA ILE A 18 -16.80 10.04 4.43
C ILE A 18 -16.42 8.61 4.75
N ALA A 19 -17.38 7.69 4.63
CA ALA A 19 -17.15 6.26 4.84
C ALA A 19 -16.47 5.62 3.63
N ILE A 20 -15.44 4.82 3.88
CA ILE A 20 -14.88 3.88 2.88
C ILE A 20 -15.72 2.60 2.94
N VAL A 21 -16.62 2.42 1.98
CA VAL A 21 -17.54 1.27 1.94
C VAL A 21 -16.97 0.04 1.23
N GLY A 22 -15.84 0.18 0.53
CA GLY A 22 -15.18 -0.91 -0.16
C GLY A 22 -13.93 -0.49 -0.92
N LEU A 23 -13.10 -1.48 -1.29
CA LEU A 23 -11.88 -1.31 -2.09
C LEU A 23 -11.74 -2.45 -3.11
N SER A 24 -11.33 -2.10 -4.33
CA SER A 24 -10.93 -3.04 -5.38
C SER A 24 -9.67 -2.50 -6.07
N CYS A 25 -8.62 -3.30 -6.13
CA CYS A 25 -7.34 -2.93 -6.74
C CYS A 25 -6.61 -4.19 -7.26
N ARG A 26 -5.65 -3.99 -8.17
CA ARG A 26 -4.65 -5.01 -8.52
C ARG A 26 -3.28 -4.52 -8.09
N LEU A 27 -2.61 -5.31 -7.25
CA LEU A 27 -1.35 -4.92 -6.64
C LEU A 27 -0.29 -6.00 -6.92
N PRO A 28 0.99 -5.62 -7.07
CA PRO A 28 2.06 -6.59 -7.27
C PRO A 28 2.13 -7.56 -6.10
N LYS A 29 2.25 -8.85 -6.40
CA LYS A 29 2.33 -9.96 -5.41
C LYS A 29 1.13 -10.05 -4.45
N ALA A 30 0.00 -9.42 -4.77
CA ALA A 30 -1.22 -9.46 -3.96
C ALA A 30 -2.46 -9.57 -4.88
N PRO A 31 -2.86 -10.79 -5.26
CA PRO A 31 -4.00 -11.02 -6.16
C PRO A 31 -5.36 -10.71 -5.52
N ASP A 32 -5.43 -10.67 -4.19
CA ASP A 32 -6.63 -10.39 -3.41
C ASP A 32 -6.32 -9.63 -2.11
N LYS A 33 -7.37 -9.24 -1.38
CA LYS A 33 -7.28 -8.43 -0.16
C LYS A 33 -6.53 -9.16 0.96
N SER A 34 -6.68 -10.49 1.05
CA SER A 34 -6.02 -11.29 2.08
C SER A 34 -4.51 -11.34 1.83
N ALA A 35 -4.11 -11.62 0.59
CA ALA A 35 -2.70 -11.61 0.20
C ALA A 35 -2.05 -10.23 0.37
N PHE A 36 -2.79 -9.15 0.09
CA PHE A 36 -2.31 -7.79 0.35
C PHE A 36 -2.07 -7.55 1.85
N TRP A 37 -3.02 -7.94 2.69
CA TRP A 37 -2.88 -7.80 4.15
C TRP A 37 -1.68 -8.57 4.69
N GLU A 38 -1.47 -9.80 4.22
CA GLU A 38 -0.29 -10.60 4.60
C GLU A 38 1.02 -9.95 4.17
N LEU A 39 1.09 -9.38 2.96
CA LEU A 39 2.28 -8.67 2.48
C LEU A 39 2.67 -7.51 3.40
N LEU A 40 1.68 -6.71 3.83
CA LEU A 40 1.90 -5.59 4.74
C LEU A 40 2.26 -6.04 6.15
N ARG A 41 1.48 -6.98 6.71
CA ARG A 41 1.68 -7.52 8.07
C ARG A 41 3.07 -8.14 8.21
N ASP A 42 3.51 -8.87 7.19
CA ASP A 42 4.78 -9.58 7.19
C ASP A 42 5.95 -8.70 6.70
N ALA A 43 5.71 -7.40 6.45
CA ALA A 43 6.68 -6.42 5.98
C ALA A 43 7.50 -6.86 4.75
N ARG A 44 6.83 -7.53 3.79
CA ARG A 44 7.49 -8.04 2.57
C ARG A 44 7.54 -7.01 1.44
N HIS A 45 8.55 -7.12 0.58
CA HIS A 45 8.71 -6.25 -0.59
C HIS A 45 7.97 -6.75 -1.84
N ALA A 46 7.17 -5.87 -2.43
CA ALA A 46 6.47 -6.11 -3.70
C ALA A 46 7.27 -5.63 -4.95
N ILE A 47 8.39 -4.96 -4.74
CA ILE A 47 9.27 -4.43 -5.80
C ILE A 47 9.99 -5.59 -6.50
N GLY A 48 10.21 -5.43 -7.80
CA GLY A 48 10.93 -6.39 -8.65
C GLY A 48 11.44 -5.71 -9.91
N GLU A 49 12.17 -6.46 -10.73
CA GLU A 49 12.62 -6.00 -12.05
C GLU A 49 11.43 -5.72 -12.97
N VAL A 50 11.66 -4.84 -13.95
CA VAL A 50 10.66 -4.57 -14.99
C VAL A 50 10.49 -5.84 -15.83
N PRO A 51 9.26 -6.38 -15.98
CA PRO A 51 9.03 -7.52 -16.85
C PRO A 51 9.46 -7.23 -18.29
N GLU A 52 10.07 -8.21 -18.96
CA GLU A 52 10.60 -8.06 -20.33
C GLU A 52 9.52 -7.63 -21.35
N ASP A 53 8.25 -7.93 -21.06
CA ASP A 53 7.10 -7.61 -21.90
C ASP A 53 6.58 -6.16 -21.76
N ARG A 54 7.16 -5.35 -20.86
CA ARG A 54 6.75 -3.95 -20.60
C ARG A 54 7.53 -2.96 -21.46
N TRP A 55 8.83 -2.88 -21.22
CA TRP A 55 9.79 -2.04 -21.96
C TRP A 55 11.22 -2.49 -21.62
N ASN A 56 12.18 -2.22 -22.52
CA ASN A 56 13.58 -2.58 -22.30
C ASN A 56 14.23 -1.65 -21.27
N ALA A 57 14.19 -2.04 -20.00
CA ALA A 57 14.80 -1.27 -18.91
C ALA A 57 16.32 -1.10 -19.06
N GLY A 58 17.01 -2.00 -19.77
CA GLY A 58 18.45 -1.92 -20.02
C GLY A 58 18.85 -0.80 -20.99
N GLU A 59 17.90 -0.31 -21.80
CA GLU A 59 18.13 0.65 -22.88
C GLU A 59 17.70 2.08 -22.51
N LEU A 60 17.17 2.30 -21.30
CA LEU A 60 16.74 3.62 -20.86
C LEU A 60 17.95 4.59 -20.81
N PRO A 61 17.85 5.77 -21.45
CA PRO A 61 18.93 6.76 -21.44
C PRO A 61 19.25 7.20 -20.00
N PRO A 62 20.53 7.55 -19.68
CA PRO A 62 20.95 7.87 -18.32
C PRO A 62 20.10 8.94 -17.61
N ALA A 63 19.54 9.89 -18.38
CA ALA A 63 18.69 10.97 -17.87
C ALA A 63 17.30 10.50 -17.38
N ALA A 64 16.84 9.30 -17.76
CA ALA A 64 15.57 8.73 -17.32
C ALA A 64 15.68 8.00 -15.97
N ARG A 65 16.89 7.87 -15.40
CA ARG A 65 17.13 7.25 -14.09
C ARG A 65 17.05 8.33 -13.01
N HIS A 66 15.83 8.75 -12.63
CA HIS A 66 15.65 9.50 -11.39
C HIS A 66 15.66 8.52 -10.22
N GLY A 67 16.74 8.57 -9.43
CA GLY A 67 16.85 8.01 -8.09
C GLY A 67 17.00 9.13 -7.09
#